data_AF-A0A0M3KH71-F1
#
_entry.id   AF-A0A0M3KH71-F1
#
_cell.length_a   1.000
_cell.length_b   1.000
_cell.length_c   1.000
_cell.angle_alpha   90.00
_cell.angle_beta   90.00
_cell.angle_gamma   90.00
#
_symmetry.space_group_name_H-M   'P 1'
#
loop_
_entity.id
_entity.type
_entity.pdbx_description
1 polymer ?
#
loop_
_entity_poly.entity_id
_entity_poly.type
_entity_poly.pdbx_seq_one_letter_code
_entity_poly.pdbx_strand_id
1 'polypeptide(L)'
;MSAQANLAAMFKPPANQVLANDLRWLPIPVHTVAKESDPELYESIECPAANKKVTQMYAQNKEIVALEKKNAVLLNYIAKNAHWPNGTLSLSEMWFIFDPLNVVFHHNDTHKMPKWVNSTIWNEIVRLYDQTCQFYFSTDKVKRLRAGMLLKDIIGRLKRKSHNPVTEREKFYAYSAVSSFSFACTSSKTSAQ
;
A
#
# COMPACT_ATOMS: atom_id res chain seq x y z
N MET A 1 1.90 -15.02 -0.99
CA MET A 1 2.98 -15.58 -0.15
C MET A 1 2.92 -15.10 1.30
N SER A 2 2.85 -13.79 1.59
CA SER A 2 2.85 -13.28 2.98
C SER A 2 1.79 -13.92 3.89
N ALA A 3 0.57 -14.14 3.40
CA ALA A 3 -0.47 -14.87 4.13
C ALA A 3 -0.04 -16.28 4.55
N GLN A 4 0.55 -17.05 3.64
CA GLN A 4 0.95 -18.44 3.89
C GLN A 4 2.09 -18.52 4.91
N ALA A 5 3.07 -17.61 4.83
CA ALA A 5 4.15 -17.51 5.80
C ALA A 5 3.62 -17.16 7.20
N ASN A 6 2.66 -16.23 7.28
CA ASN A 6 2.00 -15.88 8.54
C ASN A 6 1.23 -17.08 9.13
N LEU A 7 0.42 -17.77 8.30
CA LEU A 7 -0.34 -18.95 8.71
C LEU A 7 0.55 -20.10 9.19
N ALA A 8 1.69 -20.32 8.54
CA ALA A 8 2.67 -21.33 8.95
C ALA A 8 3.22 -21.11 10.36
N ALA A 9 3.38 -19.85 10.77
CA ALA A 9 3.82 -19.50 12.12
C ALA A 9 2.66 -19.52 13.14
N MET A 10 1.48 -19.05 12.73
CA MET A 10 0.31 -18.89 13.59
C MET A 10 -0.34 -20.22 13.97
N PHE A 11 -0.35 -21.20 13.06
CA PHE A 11 -1.00 -22.49 13.26
C PHE A 11 0.00 -23.64 13.13
N LYS A 12 0.48 -24.11 14.27
CA LYS A 12 1.35 -25.29 14.33
C LYS A 12 0.51 -26.57 14.31
N PRO A 13 0.94 -27.63 13.58
CA PRO A 13 0.25 -28.90 13.58
C PRO A 13 0.26 -29.52 14.99
N PRO A 14 -0.88 -30.02 15.49
CA PRO A 14 -0.89 -30.93 16.63
C PRO A 14 -0.16 -32.23 16.28
N ALA A 15 0.28 -32.98 17.29
CA ALA A 15 1.13 -34.17 17.09
C ALA A 15 0.53 -35.22 16.13
N ASN A 16 -0.79 -35.31 16.06
CA ASN A 16 -1.53 -36.23 15.19
C ASN A 16 -1.79 -35.72 13.76
N GLN A 17 -1.35 -34.50 13.43
CA GLN A 17 -1.51 -33.88 12.10
C GLN A 17 -0.17 -33.42 11.52
N VAL A 18 0.94 -33.97 12.03
CA VAL A 18 2.27 -33.74 11.45
C VAL A 18 2.38 -34.55 10.17
N LEU A 19 2.59 -33.86 9.04
CA LEU A 19 2.67 -34.50 7.73
C LEU A 19 3.95 -35.33 7.56
N ALA A 20 5.07 -34.83 8.09
CA ALA A 20 6.38 -35.48 8.12
C ALA A 20 7.19 -34.99 9.32
N ASN A 21 8.11 -35.81 9.85
CA ASN A 21 8.84 -35.53 11.10
C ASN A 21 9.61 -34.20 11.09
N ASP A 22 10.04 -33.74 9.92
CA ASP A 22 10.79 -32.51 9.66
C ASP A 22 9.91 -31.33 9.18
N LEU A 23 8.65 -31.58 8.82
CA LEU A 23 7.73 -30.57 8.27
C LEU A 23 6.54 -30.32 9.21
N ARG A 24 6.74 -29.41 10.17
CA ARG A 24 5.70 -28.96 11.11
C ARG A 24 4.84 -27.83 10.50
N TRP A 25 4.14 -28.13 9.41
CA TRP A 25 3.31 -27.19 8.67
C TRP A 25 1.91 -27.76 8.40
N LEU A 26 0.89 -26.89 8.39
CA LEU A 26 -0.48 -27.23 8.03
C LEU A 26 -0.88 -26.56 6.70
N PRO A 27 -1.52 -27.29 5.77
CA PRO A 27 -2.09 -26.70 4.57
C PRO A 27 -3.36 -25.93 4.92
N ILE A 28 -3.22 -24.63 5.17
CA ILE A 28 -4.36 -23.73 5.39
C ILE A 28 -4.69 -23.03 4.07
N PRO A 29 -5.94 -23.12 3.58
CA PRO A 29 -6.32 -22.52 2.31
C PRO A 29 -6.21 -21.00 2.38
N VAL A 30 -5.60 -20.41 1.35
CA VAL A 30 -5.57 -18.96 1.12
C VAL A 30 -6.38 -18.70 -0.13
N HIS A 31 -7.57 -18.13 0.05
CA HIS A 31 -8.44 -17.77 -1.05
C HIS A 31 -7.96 -16.49 -1.73
N THR A 32 -8.11 -16.43 -3.05
CA THR A 32 -7.78 -15.25 -3.85
C THR A 32 -8.76 -15.16 -5.00
N VAL A 33 -8.87 -13.95 -5.55
CA VAL A 33 -9.53 -13.66 -6.82
C VAL A 33 -8.51 -13.04 -7.78
N ALA A 34 -8.87 -12.94 -9.07
CA ALA A 34 -8.05 -12.23 -10.04
C ALA A 34 -8.07 -10.71 -9.76
N LYS A 35 -6.96 -10.01 -10.03
CA LYS A 35 -6.80 -8.57 -9.72
C LYS A 35 -7.88 -7.70 -10.35
N GLU A 36 -8.27 -8.05 -11.56
CA GLU A 36 -9.28 -7.34 -12.37
C GLU A 36 -10.68 -7.48 -11.76
N SER A 37 -10.86 -8.42 -10.83
CA SER A 37 -12.11 -8.73 -10.13
C SER A 37 -12.01 -8.56 -8.62
N ASP A 38 -10.98 -7.85 -8.13
CA ASP A 38 -10.72 -7.67 -6.70
C ASP A 38 -10.91 -6.20 -6.25
N PRO A 39 -12.16 -5.70 -6.16
CA PRO A 39 -12.41 -4.35 -5.69
C PRO A 39 -12.20 -4.19 -4.17
N GLU A 40 -11.97 -5.28 -3.45
CA GLU A 40 -11.82 -5.28 -1.99
C GLU A 40 -10.36 -5.11 -1.58
N LEU A 41 -9.44 -5.85 -2.20
CA LEU A 41 -8.03 -5.95 -1.79
C LEU A 41 -7.04 -5.51 -2.87
N TYR A 42 -7.50 -5.11 -4.06
CA TYR A 42 -6.65 -4.51 -5.09
C TYR A 42 -7.00 -3.04 -5.34
N GLU A 43 -6.20 -2.14 -4.80
CA GLU A 43 -6.50 -0.70 -4.74
C GLU A 43 -6.32 -0.05 -6.10
N SER A 44 -5.40 -0.58 -6.92
CA SER A 44 -5.15 -0.14 -8.29
C SER A 44 -6.13 -0.73 -9.31
N ILE A 45 -7.22 -1.36 -8.87
CA ILE A 45 -8.31 -1.76 -9.77
C ILE A 45 -8.84 -0.54 -10.53
N GLU A 46 -9.28 -0.72 -11.78
CA GLU A 46 -9.73 0.41 -12.59
C GLU A 46 -10.96 1.08 -11.97
N CYS A 47 -10.82 2.38 -11.70
CA CYS A 47 -11.89 3.19 -11.11
C CYS A 47 -11.80 4.60 -11.70
N PRO A 48 -12.48 4.87 -12.84
CA PRO A 48 -12.37 6.15 -13.54
C PRO A 48 -12.69 7.36 -12.66
N ALA A 49 -13.65 7.23 -11.75
CA ALA A 49 -14.05 8.28 -10.83
C ALA A 49 -12.97 8.61 -9.77
N ALA A 50 -12.28 7.59 -9.25
CA ALA A 50 -11.19 7.79 -8.30
C ALA A 50 -9.94 8.32 -9.04
N ASN A 51 -9.59 7.71 -10.18
CA ASN A 51 -8.47 8.13 -11.02
C ASN A 51 -8.58 9.61 -11.39
N LYS A 52 -9.74 10.04 -11.93
CA LYS A 52 -10.01 11.44 -12.27
C LYS A 52 -9.84 12.37 -11.07
N LYS A 53 -10.31 11.96 -9.88
CA LYS A 53 -10.23 12.79 -8.67
C LYS A 53 -8.80 12.93 -8.17
N VAL A 54 -8.01 11.86 -8.21
CA VAL A 54 -6.58 11.88 -7.85
C VAL A 54 -5.80 12.77 -8.82
N THR A 55 -5.99 12.61 -10.13
CA THR A 55 -5.33 13.45 -11.15
C THR A 55 -5.68 14.93 -10.98
N GLN A 56 -6.95 15.26 -10.77
CA GLN A 56 -7.38 16.64 -10.49
C GLN A 56 -6.73 17.20 -9.23
N MET A 57 -6.56 16.38 -8.20
CA MET A 57 -5.98 16.80 -6.93
C MET A 57 -4.49 17.12 -7.08
N TYR A 58 -3.71 16.29 -7.77
CA TYR A 58 -2.32 16.61 -8.09
C TYR A 58 -2.18 17.86 -8.97
N ALA A 59 -3.10 18.09 -9.91
CA ALA A 59 -3.03 19.23 -10.83
C ALA A 59 -3.49 20.58 -10.19
N GLN A 60 -4.41 20.54 -9.23
CA GLN A 60 -5.12 21.75 -8.76
C GLN A 60 -4.87 22.09 -7.30
N ASN A 61 -4.32 21.18 -6.49
CA ASN A 61 -4.08 21.45 -5.09
C ASN A 61 -2.90 22.41 -4.91
N LYS A 62 -3.17 23.57 -4.30
CA LYS A 62 -2.18 24.63 -4.06
C LYS A 62 -1.00 24.15 -3.20
N GLU A 63 -1.23 23.25 -2.25
CA GLU A 63 -0.18 22.72 -1.37
C GLU A 63 0.80 21.84 -2.15
N ILE A 64 0.29 20.99 -3.05
CA ILE A 64 1.10 20.13 -3.91
C ILE A 64 1.94 20.99 -4.86
N VAL A 65 1.31 21.96 -5.53
CA VAL A 65 2.01 22.87 -6.44
C VAL A 65 3.07 23.69 -5.70
N ALA A 66 2.78 24.16 -4.48
CA ALA A 66 3.75 24.87 -3.67
C ALA A 66 4.91 23.95 -3.24
N LEU A 67 4.63 22.70 -2.89
CA LEU A 67 5.63 21.71 -2.52
C LEU A 67 6.54 21.35 -3.71
N GLU A 68 5.97 21.17 -4.91
CA GLU A 68 6.73 20.97 -6.15
C GLU A 68 7.66 22.14 -6.42
N LYS A 69 7.15 23.38 -6.36
CA LYS A 69 7.96 24.59 -6.56
C LYS A 69 9.09 24.69 -5.54
N LYS A 70 8.80 24.42 -4.26
CA LYS A 70 9.79 24.46 -3.18
C LYS A 70 10.91 23.41 -3.38
N ASN A 71 10.58 22.26 -3.94
CA ASN A 71 11.53 21.15 -4.14
C ASN A 71 12.02 21.01 -5.59
N ALA A 72 11.76 21.99 -6.46
CA ALA A 72 12.03 21.90 -7.90
C ALA A 72 13.51 21.57 -8.20
N VAL A 73 14.45 22.12 -7.43
CA VAL A 73 15.88 21.83 -7.57
C VAL A 73 16.18 20.35 -7.33
N LEU A 74 15.61 19.78 -6.26
CA LEU A 74 15.78 18.37 -5.91
C LEU A 74 15.10 17.46 -6.94
N LEU A 75 13.87 17.78 -7.34
CA LEU A 75 13.12 17.02 -8.34
C LEU A 75 13.86 16.97 -9.68
N ASN A 76 14.41 18.10 -10.13
CA ASN A 76 15.22 18.17 -11.35
C ASN A 76 16.53 17.38 -11.22
N TYR A 77 17.17 17.44 -10.04
CA TYR A 77 18.36 16.64 -9.77
C TYR A 77 18.05 15.15 -9.87
N ILE A 78 16.99 14.69 -9.22
CA ILE A 78 16.54 13.29 -9.29
C ILE A 78 16.20 12.91 -10.74
N ALA A 79 15.38 13.70 -11.42
CA ALA A 79 14.95 13.42 -12.79
C ALA A 79 16.14 13.24 -13.74
N LYS A 80 17.15 14.12 -13.64
CA LYS A 80 18.36 14.04 -14.46
C LYS A 80 19.18 12.79 -14.16
N ASN A 81 19.41 12.48 -12.88
CA ASN A 81 20.27 11.36 -12.49
C ASN A 81 19.58 9.99 -12.62
N ALA A 82 18.25 9.95 -12.52
CA ALA A 82 17.46 8.76 -12.77
C ALA A 82 17.12 8.56 -14.26
N HIS A 83 17.59 9.45 -15.14
CA HIS A 83 17.27 9.44 -16.57
C HIS A 83 15.75 9.40 -16.84
N TRP A 84 15.00 10.25 -16.14
CA TRP A 84 13.54 10.29 -16.23
C TRP A 84 13.08 10.67 -17.66
N PRO A 85 12.17 9.91 -18.29
CA PRO A 85 11.85 10.05 -19.72
C PRO A 85 11.40 11.45 -20.14
N ASN A 86 10.68 12.15 -19.27
CA ASN A 86 10.10 13.47 -19.57
C ASN A 86 10.99 14.64 -19.09
N GLY A 87 12.17 14.35 -18.53
CA GLY A 87 13.10 15.36 -17.98
C GLY A 87 12.61 16.10 -16.73
N THR A 88 11.32 16.02 -16.42
CA THR A 88 10.68 16.61 -15.23
C THR A 88 10.03 15.51 -14.42
N LEU A 89 10.36 15.45 -13.12
CA LEU A 89 9.73 14.54 -12.17
C LEU A 89 8.68 15.30 -11.35
N SER A 90 7.44 14.81 -11.36
CA SER A 90 6.38 15.35 -10.52
C SER A 90 6.24 14.57 -9.20
N LEU A 91 5.57 15.17 -8.22
CA LEU A 91 5.34 14.49 -6.93
C LEU A 91 4.46 13.24 -7.05
N SER A 92 3.55 13.18 -8.03
CA SER A 92 2.73 11.99 -8.27
C SER A 92 3.55 10.79 -8.75
N GLU A 93 4.73 11.03 -9.31
CA GLU A 93 5.64 10.01 -9.84
C GLU A 93 6.73 9.61 -8.84
N MET A 94 6.80 10.28 -7.68
CA MET A 94 7.86 10.08 -6.69
C MET A 94 7.98 8.62 -6.22
N TRP A 95 6.87 7.87 -6.21
CA TRP A 95 6.85 6.44 -5.88
C TRP A 95 7.80 5.62 -6.76
N PHE A 96 7.88 5.92 -8.07
CA PHE A 96 8.76 5.21 -9.00
C PHE A 96 10.25 5.42 -8.73
N ILE A 97 10.60 6.49 -8.02
CA ILE A 97 11.97 6.75 -7.57
C ILE A 97 12.19 6.12 -6.20
N PHE A 98 11.27 6.36 -5.26
CA PHE A 98 11.42 5.93 -3.88
C PHE A 98 11.43 4.40 -3.76
N ASP A 99 10.48 3.69 -4.37
CA ASP A 99 10.28 2.26 -4.13
C ASP A 99 11.51 1.41 -4.51
N PRO A 100 12.12 1.57 -5.71
CA PRO A 100 13.32 0.83 -6.06
C PRO A 100 14.52 1.17 -5.17
N LEU A 101 14.69 2.45 -4.81
CA LEU A 101 15.76 2.87 -3.91
C LEU A 101 15.53 2.33 -2.49
N ASN A 102 14.29 2.28 -2.02
CA ASN A 102 13.99 1.74 -0.70
C ASN A 102 14.34 0.25 -0.60
N VAL A 103 14.10 -0.52 -1.66
CA VAL A 103 14.55 -1.91 -1.76
C VAL A 103 16.07 -1.99 -1.67
N VAL A 104 16.81 -1.20 -2.45
CA VAL A 104 18.28 -1.19 -2.40
C VAL A 104 18.80 -0.77 -1.02
N PHE A 105 18.12 0.16 -0.34
CA PHE A 105 18.50 0.62 1.01
C PHE A 105 18.40 -0.52 2.03
N HIS A 106 17.32 -1.30 1.99
CA HIS A 106 17.09 -2.42 2.90
C HIS A 106 17.88 -3.69 2.54
N HIS A 107 18.42 -3.76 1.32
CA HIS A 107 19.27 -4.86 0.84
C HIS A 107 20.69 -4.37 0.52
N ASN A 108 21.24 -3.50 1.37
CA ASN A 108 22.56 -2.89 1.20
C ASN A 108 23.74 -3.87 1.35
N ASP A 109 23.46 -5.09 1.82
CA ASP A 109 24.38 -6.22 1.90
C ASP A 109 24.72 -6.80 0.51
N THR A 110 23.77 -6.70 -0.41
CA THR A 110 23.83 -7.28 -1.75
C THR A 110 23.77 -6.24 -2.86
N HIS A 111 23.17 -5.09 -2.58
CA HIS A 111 22.96 -4.02 -3.55
C HIS A 111 23.65 -2.72 -3.09
N LYS A 112 24.05 -1.90 -4.06
CA LYS A 112 24.69 -0.61 -3.80
C LYS A 112 23.80 0.50 -4.29
N MET A 113 23.70 1.56 -3.48
CA MET A 113 23.03 2.79 -3.90
C MET A 113 23.66 3.36 -5.17
N PRO A 114 22.87 3.96 -6.07
CA PRO A 114 23.40 4.73 -7.19
C PRO A 114 24.32 5.85 -6.66
N LYS A 115 25.39 6.16 -7.40
CA LYS A 115 26.41 7.14 -6.96
C LYS A 115 25.87 8.53 -6.64
N TRP A 116 24.73 8.90 -7.20
CA TRP A 116 24.08 10.19 -6.99
C TRP A 116 23.21 10.23 -5.72
N VAL A 117 22.92 9.07 -5.11
CA VAL A 117 22.13 8.95 -3.87
C VAL A 117 23.08 8.83 -2.68
N ASN A 118 23.44 9.96 -2.09
CA ASN A 118 24.08 9.99 -0.77
C ASN A 118 23.01 10.02 0.36
N SER A 119 23.45 9.98 1.62
CA SER A 119 22.55 9.99 2.78
C SER A 119 21.62 11.21 2.83
N THR A 120 22.12 12.40 2.46
CA THR A 120 21.33 13.63 2.41
C THR A 120 20.23 13.55 1.34
N ILE A 121 20.58 13.13 0.13
CA ILE A 121 19.63 12.96 -0.97
C ILE A 121 18.61 11.89 -0.62
N TRP A 122 19.04 10.76 -0.03
CA TRP A 122 18.14 9.71 0.42
C TRP A 122 17.12 10.22 1.44
N ASN A 123 17.55 10.94 2.47
CA ASN A 123 16.66 11.50 3.48
C ASN A 123 15.65 12.49 2.87
N GLU A 124 16.07 13.30 1.90
CA GLU A 124 15.16 14.21 1.20
C GLU A 124 14.17 13.47 0.29
N ILE A 125 14.57 12.39 -0.37
CA ILE A 125 13.68 11.51 -1.15
C ILE A 125 12.63 10.90 -0.21
N VAL A 126 13.04 10.34 0.93
CA VAL A 126 12.14 9.76 1.94
C VAL A 126 11.16 10.82 2.44
N ARG A 127 11.67 11.99 2.87
CA ARG A 127 10.85 13.11 3.35
C ARG A 127 9.81 13.53 2.32
N LEU A 128 10.22 13.65 1.06
CA LEU A 128 9.33 14.08 -0.01
C LEU A 128 8.27 13.01 -0.30
N TYR A 129 8.67 11.74 -0.40
CA TYR A 129 7.76 10.62 -0.62
C TYR A 129 6.71 10.51 0.50
N ASP A 130 7.11 10.59 1.78
CA ASP A 130 6.18 10.56 2.92
C ASP A 130 5.13 11.67 2.85
N GLN A 131 5.53 12.88 2.41
CA GLN A 131 4.59 13.98 2.18
C GLN A 131 3.64 13.67 1.02
N THR A 132 4.12 13.06 -0.06
CA THR A 132 3.27 12.70 -1.21
C THR A 132 2.22 11.64 -0.89
N CYS A 133 2.56 10.66 -0.04
CA CYS A 133 1.63 9.60 0.36
C CYS A 133 0.36 10.15 1.03
N GLN A 134 0.46 11.27 1.74
CA GLN A 134 -0.69 11.89 2.41
C GLN A 134 -1.73 12.40 1.42
N PHE A 135 -1.29 12.81 0.22
CA PHE A 135 -2.19 13.39 -0.76
C PHE A 135 -3.08 12.32 -1.42
N TYR A 136 -2.54 11.15 -1.75
CA TYR A 136 -3.25 10.14 -2.56
C TYR A 136 -4.65 9.79 -2.00
N PHE A 137 -4.76 9.62 -0.68
CA PHE A 137 -6.03 9.34 0.01
C PHE A 137 -6.62 10.56 0.73
N SER A 138 -6.18 11.78 0.43
CA SER A 138 -6.62 12.99 1.16
C SER A 138 -8.12 13.28 1.06
N THR A 139 -8.80 12.84 -0.01
CA THR A 139 -10.21 13.16 -0.22
C THR A 139 -11.13 12.05 0.21
N ASP A 140 -12.21 12.38 0.92
CA ASP A 140 -13.23 11.41 1.35
C ASP A 140 -13.83 10.63 0.17
N LYS A 141 -13.93 11.27 -1.01
CA LYS A 141 -14.39 10.59 -2.23
C LYS A 141 -13.46 9.46 -2.63
N VAL A 142 -12.14 9.68 -2.64
CA VAL A 142 -11.16 8.64 -2.98
C VAL A 142 -11.13 7.56 -1.90
N LYS A 143 -11.16 7.94 -0.61
CA LYS A 143 -11.25 6.98 0.51
C LYS A 143 -12.46 6.06 0.35
N ARG A 144 -13.65 6.61 0.07
CA ARG A 144 -14.88 5.82 -0.15
C ARG A 144 -14.79 4.92 -1.37
N LEU A 145 -14.23 5.40 -2.48
CA LEU A 145 -14.14 4.62 -3.72
C LEU A 145 -13.08 3.51 -3.66
N ARG A 146 -11.99 3.70 -2.91
CA ARG A 146 -10.87 2.73 -2.81
C ARG A 146 -10.99 1.78 -1.62
N ALA A 147 -11.36 2.28 -0.44
CA ALA A 147 -11.43 1.47 0.79
C ALA A 147 -12.86 1.05 1.17
N GLY A 148 -13.88 1.66 0.57
CA GLY A 148 -15.28 1.45 0.97
C GLY A 148 -15.75 0.01 0.81
N MET A 149 -15.27 -0.69 -0.23
CA MET A 149 -15.62 -2.09 -0.47
C MET A 149 -15.11 -3.01 0.64
N LEU A 150 -13.83 -2.87 1.01
CA LEU A 150 -13.24 -3.62 2.11
C LEU A 150 -13.92 -3.32 3.45
N LEU A 151 -14.15 -2.04 3.75
CA LEU A 151 -14.82 -1.64 4.99
C LEU A 151 -16.25 -2.18 5.05
N LYS A 152 -16.97 -2.19 3.93
CA LYS A 152 -18.30 -2.79 3.83
C LYS A 152 -18.26 -4.29 4.11
N ASP A 153 -17.29 -5.02 3.56
CA ASP A 153 -17.15 -6.46 3.82
C ASP A 153 -16.82 -6.75 5.29
N ILE A 154 -15.82 -6.04 5.86
CA ILE A 154 -15.43 -6.18 7.28
C ILE A 154 -16.62 -5.91 8.19
N ILE A 155 -17.29 -4.76 8.03
CA ILE A 155 -18.46 -4.40 8.85
C ILE A 155 -19.59 -5.39 8.63
N GLY A 156 -19.81 -5.84 7.39
CA GLY A 156 -20.81 -6.84 7.04
C GLY A 156 -20.58 -8.16 7.79
N ARG A 157 -19.35 -8.67 7.82
CA ARG A 157 -18.97 -9.89 8.56
C ARG A 157 -19.18 -9.74 10.06
N LEU A 158 -18.72 -8.63 10.63
CA LEU A 158 -18.89 -8.36 12.06
C LEU A 158 -20.38 -8.29 12.45
N LYS A 159 -21.21 -7.63 11.63
CA LYS A 159 -22.66 -7.58 11.84
C LYS A 159 -23.28 -8.97 11.74
N ARG A 160 -22.97 -9.76 10.71
CA ARG A 160 -23.51 -11.13 10.57
C ARG A 160 -23.15 -12.01 11.77
N LYS A 161 -21.88 -11.98 12.20
CA LYS A 161 -21.41 -12.70 13.39
C LYS A 161 -22.16 -12.29 14.66
N SER A 162 -22.39 -10.99 14.83
CA SER A 162 -23.11 -10.46 15.99
C SER A 162 -24.59 -10.88 16.04
N HIS A 163 -25.26 -10.98 14.89
CA HIS A 163 -26.68 -11.34 14.84
C HIS A 163 -26.91 -12.85 14.79
N ASN A 164 -26.00 -13.62 14.18
CA ASN A 164 -26.16 -15.06 13.97
C ASN A 164 -24.91 -15.85 14.40
N PRO A 165 -24.53 -15.82 15.70
CA PRO A 165 -23.28 -16.40 16.17
C PRO A 165 -23.18 -17.92 16.02
N VAL A 166 -24.32 -18.61 15.91
CA VAL A 166 -24.40 -20.07 15.76
C VAL A 166 -24.14 -20.51 14.32
N THR A 167 -24.61 -19.74 13.33
CA THR A 167 -24.48 -20.07 11.90
C THR A 167 -23.19 -19.49 11.31
N GLU A 168 -22.80 -18.29 11.71
CA GLU A 168 -21.52 -17.66 11.34
C GLU A 168 -20.45 -18.17 12.30
N ARG A 169 -19.79 -19.28 11.96
CA ARG A 169 -18.89 -20.00 12.88
C ARG A 169 -17.48 -19.44 12.91
N GLU A 170 -17.10 -18.72 11.87
CA GLU A 170 -15.78 -18.14 11.70
C GLU A 170 -15.46 -17.21 12.88
N LYS A 171 -14.26 -17.36 13.42
CA LYS A 171 -13.73 -16.56 14.53
C LYS A 171 -12.65 -15.59 14.09
N PHE A 172 -12.09 -15.81 12.91
CA PHE A 172 -10.95 -15.09 12.39
C PHE A 172 -11.04 -15.00 10.87
N TYR A 173 -10.83 -13.80 10.34
CA TYR A 173 -10.66 -13.52 8.91
C TYR A 173 -9.41 -12.67 8.74
N ALA A 174 -8.51 -13.10 7.86
CA ALA A 174 -7.31 -12.36 7.51
C ALA A 174 -7.40 -11.87 6.06
N TYR A 175 -7.12 -10.59 5.87
CA TYR A 175 -6.98 -9.98 4.55
C TYR A 175 -5.50 -9.70 4.32
N SER A 176 -4.90 -10.32 3.30
CA SER A 176 -3.51 -10.12 2.94
C SER A 176 -3.42 -9.24 1.69
N ALA A 177 -3.21 -7.93 1.89
CA ALA A 177 -3.23 -6.92 0.83
C ALA A 177 -1.93 -6.09 0.79
N VAL A 178 -1.90 -5.09 -0.10
CA VAL A 178 -0.73 -4.21 -0.35
C VAL A 178 -0.77 -2.91 0.47
N SER A 179 0.41 -2.28 0.64
CA SER A 179 0.66 -1.10 1.50
C SER A 179 -0.30 0.07 1.28
N SER A 180 -0.70 0.35 0.04
CA SER A 180 -1.60 1.47 -0.27
C SER A 180 -2.96 1.37 0.45
N PHE A 181 -3.44 0.15 0.77
CA PHE A 181 -4.66 -0.03 1.56
C PHE A 181 -4.52 0.39 3.03
N SER A 182 -3.33 0.22 3.62
CA SER A 182 -3.11 0.57 5.02
C SER A 182 -3.22 2.09 5.21
N PHE A 183 -2.73 2.88 4.25
CA PHE A 183 -2.89 4.35 4.24
C PHE A 183 -4.34 4.80 3.98
N ALA A 184 -5.05 4.12 3.07
CA ALA A 184 -6.47 4.40 2.83
C ALA A 184 -7.32 4.20 4.09
N CYS A 185 -7.01 3.18 4.88
CA CYS A 185 -7.73 2.87 6.12
C CYS A 185 -7.35 3.80 7.29
N THR A 186 -6.07 4.14 7.47
CA THR A 186 -5.63 5.01 8.58
C THR A 186 -5.99 6.49 8.36
N SER A 187 -5.95 6.98 7.12
CA SER A 187 -6.33 8.36 6.79
C SER A 187 -7.84 8.64 6.95
N SER A 188 -8.69 7.62 7.10
CA SER A 188 -10.12 7.83 7.40
C SER A 188 -10.39 8.45 8.77
N LYS A 189 -9.40 8.47 9.68
CA LYS A 189 -9.54 9.03 11.03
C LYS A 189 -9.25 10.53 11.16
N THR A 190 -8.70 11.19 10.14
CA THR A 190 -8.36 12.62 10.21
C THR A 190 -9.43 13.56 9.63
N SER A 191 -10.56 13.05 9.11
CA SER A 191 -11.68 13.88 8.64
C SER A 191 -12.69 14.25 9.74
N ALA A 192 -12.38 14.00 11.02
CA ALA A 192 -13.27 14.29 12.14
C ALA A 192 -12.58 15.22 13.16
N GLN A 193 -12.29 16.45 12.71
CA GLN A 193 -12.06 17.63 13.54
C GLN A 193 -12.53 18.86 12.77
#